data_AF-A0A0G2G7Q8-F1
#
_entry.id   AF-A0A0G2G7Q8-F1
#
_cell.length_a   1.000
_cell.length_b   1.000
_cell.length_c   1.000
_cell.angle_alpha   90.00
_cell.angle_beta   90.00
_cell.angle_gamma   90.00
#
_symmetry.space_group_name_H-M   'P 1'
#
loop_
_entity.id
_entity.type
_entity.pdbx_description
1 polymer ?
#
loop_
_entity_poly.entity_id
_entity_poly.type
_entity_poly.pdbx_seq_one_letter_code
_entity_poly.pdbx_strand_id
1 'polypeptide(L)'
;MSATPPSSGPGPLTYTLTHPPTPTPALALAIILLLLFLLHTLYTHAYTTDHPRIPGIPEPAGAVAFYGHLRALGDDHPSAFQRGSQGATIGTSPWDPSCKRKRTAVGAFMTRPAIQSRAAPLIDLETRGLIAGLLSASASTTNNEVDPRLLFLRATLNFTTLLCYAARFDDPADPLLADILTTAHAVSTFRSTAGNDHDHVPLLRHLPSSAPRRRLAKDLAARRDLLPPRRTFKEMEYEGVRIPKGVTVYVNAQAVNHDETAYGPDAHVFRPERWLDPDSKFKVPAPYHYSILYTMFVRLIIHFKFTASKEAPPTTDYIDFNENRKDASVLPKRYRVKLEEREPREVLERNLEQSKNATSHLVLA
;
A
#
# COMPACT_ATOMS: atom_id res chain seq x y z
N MET A 1 -22.63 53.97 83.05
CA MET A 1 -22.07 52.84 82.27
C MET A 1 -23.03 52.57 81.12
N SER A 2 -22.62 52.80 79.88
CA SER A 2 -23.08 52.00 78.73
C SER A 2 -22.16 52.30 77.54
N ALA A 3 -21.62 51.22 76.97
CA ALA A 3 -20.52 51.18 76.04
C ALA A 3 -20.90 51.59 74.62
N THR A 4 -19.92 52.13 73.90
CA THR A 4 -19.91 52.26 72.43
C THR A 4 -19.76 50.88 71.77
N PRO A 5 -20.55 50.53 70.73
CA PRO A 5 -20.26 49.42 69.84
C PRO A 5 -19.44 49.86 68.60
N PRO A 6 -18.77 48.90 67.91
CA PRO A 6 -17.60 49.17 67.07
C PRO A 6 -17.89 49.36 65.57
N SER A 7 -16.82 49.75 64.86
CA SER A 7 -16.71 50.11 63.44
C SER A 7 -17.20 49.07 62.43
N SER A 8 -17.77 49.59 61.34
CA SER A 8 -18.10 48.93 60.07
C SER A 8 -16.94 48.12 59.47
N GLY A 9 -17.14 46.82 59.25
CA GLY A 9 -16.29 46.02 58.35
C GLY A 9 -16.60 46.30 56.88
N PRO A 10 -15.66 46.07 55.94
CA PRO A 10 -15.89 46.31 54.53
C PRO A 10 -16.91 45.30 53.98
N GLY A 11 -17.93 45.80 53.28
CA GLY A 11 -18.93 44.98 52.59
C GLY A 11 -18.32 44.09 51.49
N PRO A 12 -19.08 43.11 50.98
CA PRO A 12 -18.57 42.13 50.03
C PRO A 12 -18.13 42.81 48.73
N LEU A 13 -16.95 42.45 48.23
CA LEU A 13 -16.44 42.87 46.93
C LEU A 13 -17.35 42.34 45.82
N THR A 14 -18.27 43.18 45.35
CA THR A 14 -19.06 42.92 44.13
C THR A 14 -18.15 42.96 42.91
N TYR A 15 -17.75 41.78 42.42
CA TYR A 15 -17.18 41.64 41.08
C TYR A 15 -18.30 41.84 40.06
N THR A 16 -18.33 42.99 39.41
CA THR A 16 -19.17 43.21 38.23
C THR A 16 -18.55 42.46 37.06
N LEU A 17 -19.18 41.37 36.63
CA LEU A 17 -18.88 40.73 35.35
C LEU A 17 -19.23 41.72 34.24
N THR A 18 -18.24 42.45 33.75
CA THR A 18 -18.38 43.26 32.54
C THR A 18 -18.61 42.31 31.37
N HIS A 19 -19.83 42.30 30.83
CA HIS A 19 -20.09 41.66 29.55
C HIS A 19 -19.12 42.23 28.51
N PRO A 20 -18.48 41.39 27.68
CA PRO A 20 -17.62 41.89 26.63
C PRO A 20 -18.43 42.85 25.75
N PRO A 21 -17.84 44.00 25.34
CA PRO A 21 -18.56 44.98 24.55
C PRO A 21 -19.08 44.32 23.27
N THR A 22 -20.38 44.50 22.98
CA THR A 22 -20.97 44.08 21.71
C THR A 22 -20.17 44.72 20.57
N PRO A 23 -19.67 43.95 19.60
CA PRO A 23 -18.85 44.49 18.53
C PRO A 23 -19.65 45.56 17.79
N THR A 24 -19.02 46.72 17.56
CA THR A 24 -19.64 47.78 16.77
C THR A 24 -19.95 47.26 15.36
N PRO A 25 -20.98 47.78 14.67
CA PRO A 25 -21.34 47.32 13.32
C PRO A 25 -20.16 47.39 12.33
N ALA A 26 -19.25 48.35 12.51
CA ALA A 26 -18.01 48.45 11.74
C ALA A 26 -17.04 47.28 12.03
N LEU A 27 -16.88 46.88 13.30
CA LEU A 27 -16.06 45.74 13.69
C LEU A 27 -16.68 44.42 13.20
N ALA A 28 -18.00 44.27 13.28
CA ALA A 28 -18.70 43.10 12.74
C ALA A 28 -18.52 42.99 11.23
N LEU A 29 -18.65 44.10 10.49
CA LEU A 29 -18.41 44.13 9.04
C LEU A 29 -16.95 43.80 8.70
N ALA A 30 -15.99 44.35 9.45
CA ALA A 30 -14.57 44.06 9.26
C ALA A 30 -14.25 42.57 9.50
N ILE A 31 -14.85 41.96 10.52
CA ILE A 31 -14.72 40.51 10.79
C ILE A 31 -15.31 39.70 9.65
N ILE A 32 -16.49 40.06 9.14
CA ILE A 32 -17.12 39.37 8.01
C ILE A 32 -16.25 39.48 6.75
N LEU A 33 -15.74 40.66 6.42
CA LEU A 33 -14.86 40.87 5.26
C LEU A 33 -13.55 40.10 5.41
N LEU A 34 -12.98 40.06 6.62
CA LEU A 34 -11.79 39.25 6.90
C LEU A 34 -12.08 37.77 6.72
N LEU A 35 -13.22 37.27 7.21
CA LEU A 35 -13.63 35.88 7.04
C LEU A 35 -13.87 35.53 5.56
N LEU A 36 -14.51 36.41 4.79
CA LEU A 36 -14.72 36.22 3.35
C LEU A 36 -13.40 36.23 2.59
N PHE A 37 -12.48 37.14 2.93
CA PHE A 37 -11.14 37.18 2.35
C PHE A 37 -10.35 35.92 2.69
N LEU A 38 -10.42 35.45 3.93
CA LEU A 38 -9.77 34.21 4.37
C LEU A 38 -10.38 33.01 3.64
N LEU A 39 -11.70 32.94 3.52
CA LEU A 39 -12.40 31.88 2.79
C LEU A 39 -12.02 31.88 1.31
N HIS A 40 -11.93 33.06 0.69
CA HIS A 40 -11.55 33.23 -0.71
C HIS A 40 -10.07 32.88 -0.98
N THR A 41 -9.17 33.25 -0.07
CA THR A 41 -7.74 32.88 -0.19
C THR A 41 -7.55 31.39 0.01
N LEU A 42 -8.24 30.78 0.97
CA LEU A 42 -8.24 29.33 1.16
C LEU A 42 -8.85 28.59 -0.02
N TYR A 43 -9.95 29.10 -0.58
CA TYR A 43 -10.54 28.60 -1.82
C TYR A 43 -9.51 28.70 -2.95
N THR A 44 -8.97 29.89 -3.24
CA THR A 44 -8.02 30.06 -4.35
C THR A 44 -6.80 29.15 -4.20
N HIS A 45 -6.24 29.02 -2.99
CA HIS A 45 -5.09 28.14 -2.73
C HIS A 45 -5.43 26.64 -2.86
N ALA A 46 -6.65 26.23 -2.51
CA ALA A 46 -7.11 24.86 -2.70
C ALA A 46 -7.33 24.49 -4.18
N TYR A 47 -7.59 25.48 -5.05
CA TYR A 47 -7.91 25.28 -6.47
C TYR A 47 -6.78 25.65 -7.44
N THR A 48 -5.68 26.22 -6.97
CA THR A 48 -4.49 26.41 -7.80
C THR A 48 -3.90 25.06 -8.17
N THR A 49 -3.93 24.71 -9.46
CA THR A 49 -3.29 23.51 -10.01
C THR A 49 -2.12 23.90 -10.91
N ASP A 50 -1.09 23.05 -10.97
CA ASP A 50 0.05 23.25 -11.89
C ASP A 50 -0.37 23.19 -13.37
N HIS A 51 -1.47 22.47 -13.66
CA HIS A 51 -2.01 22.31 -15.00
C HIS A 51 -3.54 22.58 -14.98
N PRO A 52 -4.07 23.43 -15.88
CA PRO A 52 -5.50 23.65 -16.00
C PRO A 52 -6.22 22.39 -16.49
N ARG A 53 -7.53 22.33 -16.27
CA ARG A 53 -8.38 21.20 -16.69
C ARG A 53 -8.16 20.86 -18.18
N ILE A 54 -7.96 19.57 -18.47
CA ILE A 54 -7.75 19.08 -19.83
C ILE A 54 -9.09 18.60 -20.39
N PRO A 55 -9.66 19.25 -21.41
CA PRO A 55 -10.94 18.84 -22.00
C PRO A 55 -10.86 17.44 -22.62
N GLY A 56 -11.92 16.63 -22.48
CA GLY A 56 -12.03 15.32 -23.13
C GLY A 56 -11.52 14.13 -22.31
N ILE A 57 -10.86 14.36 -21.17
CA ILE A 57 -10.51 13.28 -20.24
C ILE A 57 -11.72 12.95 -19.36
N PRO A 58 -12.14 11.68 -19.24
CA PRO A 58 -13.20 11.28 -18.31
C PRO A 58 -12.81 11.61 -16.87
N GLU A 59 -13.65 12.39 -16.19
CA GLU A 59 -13.51 12.76 -14.78
C GLU A 59 -14.74 12.27 -14.02
N PRO A 60 -14.61 11.70 -12.81
CA PRO A 60 -15.80 11.28 -12.07
C PRO A 60 -16.70 12.40 -11.61
N ALA A 61 -18.00 12.11 -11.66
CA ALA A 61 -19.05 13.03 -11.28
C ALA A 61 -19.03 13.30 -9.77
N GLY A 62 -19.30 14.55 -9.36
CA GLY A 62 -19.46 14.92 -7.95
C GLY A 62 -18.21 15.51 -7.27
N ALA A 63 -17.29 16.08 -8.03
CA ALA A 63 -16.11 16.76 -7.49
C ALA A 63 -16.49 17.85 -6.48
N VAL A 64 -15.98 17.73 -5.25
CA VAL A 64 -16.17 18.75 -4.22
C VAL A 64 -14.97 19.67 -4.25
N ALA A 65 -15.26 20.92 -4.60
CA ALA A 65 -14.52 22.14 -4.35
C ALA A 65 -13.18 22.04 -3.60
N PHE A 66 -13.23 21.58 -2.35
CA PHE A 66 -12.11 21.63 -1.41
C PHE A 66 -11.17 20.41 -1.48
N TYR A 67 -11.61 19.28 -2.05
CA TYR A 67 -10.84 18.02 -2.11
C TYR A 67 -10.67 17.50 -3.54
N GLY A 68 -11.21 18.21 -4.55
CA GLY A 68 -11.16 17.86 -5.97
C GLY A 68 -12.10 16.72 -6.38
N HIS A 69 -11.85 16.15 -7.55
CA HIS A 69 -12.57 14.98 -8.09
C HIS A 69 -12.20 13.71 -7.33
N LEU A 70 -11.19 13.78 -6.48
CA LEU A 70 -10.51 12.61 -6.00
C LEU A 70 -11.29 11.93 -4.88
N ARG A 71 -12.00 12.67 -4.01
CA ARG A 71 -13.00 12.02 -3.14
C ARG A 71 -14.24 11.52 -3.89
N ALA A 72 -14.51 12.00 -5.11
CA ALA A 72 -15.58 11.50 -5.99
C ALA A 72 -15.14 10.30 -6.84
N LEU A 73 -13.82 10.14 -7.05
CA LEU A 73 -13.10 8.96 -7.56
C LEU A 73 -12.81 7.91 -6.47
N GLY A 74 -12.90 8.31 -5.20
CA GLY A 74 -12.06 7.75 -4.16
C GLY A 74 -10.60 8.25 -4.28
N ASP A 75 -10.05 8.75 -3.18
CA ASP A 75 -8.65 8.55 -2.83
C ASP A 75 -7.53 8.83 -3.87
N ASP A 76 -7.22 10.09 -4.26
CA ASP A 76 -5.92 10.51 -4.89
C ASP A 76 -5.57 12.01 -4.89
N HIS A 77 -4.32 12.43 -4.65
CA HIS A 77 -3.84 13.84 -4.68
C HIS A 77 -2.30 13.88 -4.81
N PRO A 78 -1.79 13.61 -6.01
CA PRO A 78 -0.36 13.41 -6.29
C PRO A 78 0.49 14.68 -6.27
N SER A 79 -0.03 15.83 -5.87
CA SER A 79 0.60 17.13 -6.17
C SER A 79 1.46 17.70 -5.04
N ALA A 80 1.68 16.97 -3.93
CA ALA A 80 2.42 17.51 -2.79
C ALA A 80 3.59 16.65 -2.26
N PHE A 81 4.20 15.80 -3.09
CA PHE A 81 5.40 15.06 -2.68
C PHE A 81 6.58 15.24 -3.65
N GLN A 82 7.12 16.45 -3.69
CA GLN A 82 8.39 16.74 -4.36
C GLN A 82 9.23 17.71 -3.53
N ARG A 83 9.92 17.16 -2.52
CA ARG A 83 11.24 17.57 -1.98
C ARG A 83 11.53 16.75 -0.72
N GLY A 84 12.36 15.72 -0.87
CA GLY A 84 12.81 14.87 0.23
C GLY A 84 12.79 13.39 -0.13
N SER A 85 13.67 12.98 -1.05
CA SER A 85 14.04 11.58 -1.20
C SER A 85 15.48 11.48 -1.72
N GLN A 86 16.38 10.90 -0.94
CA GLN A 86 17.78 10.68 -1.30
C GLN A 86 17.99 9.18 -1.52
N GLY A 87 17.51 8.69 -2.68
CA GLY A 87 17.59 7.27 -3.03
C GLY A 87 16.54 6.84 -4.06
N ALA A 88 16.83 7.07 -5.34
CA ALA A 88 15.91 6.68 -6.41
C ALA A 88 16.00 5.17 -6.71
N THR A 89 14.93 4.41 -6.40
CA THR A 89 14.76 3.03 -6.88
C THR A 89 14.48 3.04 -8.39
N ILE A 90 14.65 1.90 -9.09
CA ILE A 90 14.39 1.83 -10.54
C ILE A 90 12.94 2.19 -10.88
N GLY A 91 11.98 1.81 -10.05
CA GLY A 91 10.56 2.09 -10.28
C GLY A 91 10.19 3.56 -10.11
N THR A 92 11.05 4.36 -9.46
CA THR A 92 10.76 5.74 -9.06
C THR A 92 11.81 6.77 -9.45
N SER A 93 12.88 6.33 -10.09
CA SER A 93 13.85 7.24 -10.69
C SER A 93 13.21 7.94 -11.89
N PRO A 94 13.45 9.25 -12.08
CA PRO A 94 13.17 9.91 -13.34
C PRO A 94 13.70 9.09 -14.51
N TRP A 95 13.02 9.13 -15.66
CA TRP A 95 13.48 8.43 -16.84
C TRP A 95 14.70 9.11 -17.45
N ASP A 96 15.87 8.80 -16.89
CA ASP A 96 17.16 9.37 -17.24
C ASP A 96 18.17 8.27 -17.64
N PRO A 97 19.39 8.62 -18.09
CA PRO A 97 20.42 7.63 -18.42
C PRO A 97 20.77 6.68 -17.25
N SER A 98 20.65 7.14 -16.00
CA SER A 98 20.89 6.31 -14.81
C SER A 98 19.82 5.25 -14.66
N CYS A 99 18.53 5.62 -14.73
CA CYS A 99 17.40 4.70 -14.72
C CYS A 99 17.50 3.68 -15.85
N LYS A 100 17.85 4.12 -17.07
CA LYS A 100 18.09 3.21 -18.21
C LYS A 100 19.19 2.19 -17.90
N ARG A 101 20.35 2.62 -17.41
CA ARG A 101 21.45 1.71 -17.03
C ARG A 101 21.04 0.73 -15.93
N LYS A 102 20.36 1.21 -14.87
CA LYS A 102 19.88 0.36 -13.78
C LYS A 102 18.87 -0.69 -14.30
N ARG A 103 17.94 -0.30 -15.18
CA ARG A 103 16.99 -1.23 -15.83
C ARG A 103 17.69 -2.26 -16.71
N THR A 104 18.68 -1.85 -17.50
CA THR A 104 19.48 -2.78 -18.30
C THR A 104 20.22 -3.77 -17.42
N ALA A 105 20.83 -3.31 -16.33
CA ALA A 105 21.52 -4.17 -15.37
C ALA A 105 20.56 -5.20 -14.76
N VAL A 106 19.41 -4.76 -14.22
CA VAL A 106 18.39 -5.68 -13.68
C VAL A 106 17.86 -6.64 -14.75
N GLY A 107 17.62 -6.15 -15.96
CA GLY A 107 17.15 -6.97 -17.09
C GLY A 107 18.09 -8.14 -17.39
N ALA A 108 19.40 -7.99 -17.21
CA ALA A 108 20.37 -9.08 -17.39
C ALA A 108 20.16 -10.24 -16.38
N PHE A 109 19.69 -9.94 -15.16
CA PHE A 109 19.39 -10.94 -14.12
C PHE A 109 17.99 -11.56 -14.26
N MET A 110 17.10 -10.97 -15.06
CA MET A 110 15.72 -11.44 -15.26
C MET A 110 15.53 -12.23 -16.57
N THR A 111 16.62 -12.61 -17.23
CA THR A 111 16.55 -13.46 -18.42
C THR A 111 16.25 -14.91 -18.06
N ARG A 112 15.65 -15.68 -18.99
CA ARG A 112 15.36 -17.11 -18.79
C ARG A 112 16.58 -17.93 -18.31
N PRO A 113 17.79 -17.81 -18.92
CA PRO A 113 18.97 -18.53 -18.45
C PRO A 113 19.43 -18.10 -17.05
N ALA A 114 19.35 -16.79 -16.73
CA ALA A 114 19.71 -16.29 -15.41
C ALA A 114 18.75 -16.83 -14.33
N ILE A 115 17.45 -16.88 -14.62
CA ILE A 115 16.44 -17.44 -13.71
C ILE A 115 16.68 -18.94 -13.51
N GLN A 116 16.93 -19.70 -14.57
CA GLN A 116 17.17 -21.15 -14.48
C GLN A 116 18.44 -21.49 -13.69
N SER A 117 19.53 -20.76 -13.92
CA SER A 117 20.82 -21.05 -13.27
C SER A 117 20.94 -20.47 -11.86
N ARG A 118 20.38 -19.28 -11.59
CA ARG A 118 20.59 -18.56 -10.32
C ARG A 118 19.39 -18.58 -9.40
N ALA A 119 18.17 -18.50 -9.95
CA ALA A 119 16.96 -18.42 -9.14
C ALA A 119 16.39 -19.79 -8.79
N ALA A 120 16.52 -20.81 -9.66
CA ALA A 120 15.93 -22.13 -9.42
C ALA A 120 16.32 -22.77 -8.07
N PRO A 121 17.61 -22.76 -7.65
CA PRO A 121 17.98 -23.30 -6.33
C PRO A 121 17.40 -22.49 -5.16
N LEU A 122 17.31 -21.16 -5.30
CA LEU A 122 16.68 -20.28 -4.31
C LEU A 122 15.17 -20.49 -4.21
N ILE A 123 14.51 -20.71 -5.34
CA ILE A 123 13.08 -21.05 -5.40
C ILE A 123 12.85 -22.37 -4.67
N ASP A 124 13.66 -23.40 -4.93
CA ASP A 124 13.53 -24.68 -4.24
C ASP A 124 13.70 -24.53 -2.72
N LEU A 125 14.73 -23.77 -2.30
CA LEU A 125 15.00 -23.46 -0.89
C LEU A 125 13.80 -22.79 -0.20
N GLU A 126 13.26 -21.71 -0.78
CA GLU A 126 12.18 -20.94 -0.15
C GLU A 126 10.83 -21.63 -0.23
N THR A 127 10.55 -22.36 -1.31
CA THR A 127 9.30 -23.12 -1.42
C THR A 127 9.30 -24.33 -0.48
N ARG A 128 10.45 -24.99 -0.28
CA ARG A 128 10.62 -25.99 0.80
C ARG A 128 10.42 -25.37 2.18
N GLY A 129 11.03 -24.21 2.45
CA GLY A 129 10.89 -23.49 3.70
C GLY A 129 9.44 -23.10 4.01
N LEU A 130 8.70 -22.66 3.00
CA LEU A 130 7.27 -22.37 3.11
C LEU A 130 6.46 -23.61 3.49
N ILE A 131 6.68 -24.74 2.80
CA ILE A 131 5.95 -25.99 3.07
C ILE A 131 6.25 -26.49 4.50
N ALA A 132 7.52 -26.53 4.88
CA ALA A 132 7.92 -26.92 6.23
C ALA A 132 7.32 -25.98 7.29
N GLY A 133 7.32 -24.67 7.04
CA GLY A 133 6.72 -23.68 7.94
C GLY A 133 5.21 -23.85 8.09
N LEU A 134 4.50 -24.13 6.99
CA LEU A 134 3.06 -24.40 7.00
C LEU A 134 2.71 -25.65 7.80
N LEU A 135 3.50 -26.71 7.66
CA LEU A 135 3.33 -27.95 8.41
C LEU A 135 3.54 -27.74 9.92
N SER A 136 4.66 -27.14 10.29
CA SER A 136 4.99 -26.87 11.69
C SER A 136 3.96 -25.94 12.34
N ALA A 137 3.52 -24.89 11.63
CA ALA A 137 2.50 -23.98 12.12
C ALA A 137 1.14 -24.68 12.28
N SER A 138 0.72 -25.49 11.30
CA SER A 138 -0.51 -26.28 11.39
C SER A 138 -0.48 -27.23 12.60
N ALA A 139 0.62 -27.97 12.80
CA ALA A 139 0.77 -28.93 13.89
C ALA A 139 0.78 -28.28 15.29
N SER A 140 1.14 -26.99 15.38
CA SER A 140 1.14 -26.25 16.64
C SER A 140 -0.26 -25.78 17.08
N THR A 141 -1.28 -25.95 16.24
CA THR A 141 -2.64 -25.46 16.49
C THR A 141 -3.60 -26.61 16.85
N THR A 142 -4.56 -26.35 17.74
CA THR A 142 -5.52 -27.37 18.21
C THR A 142 -6.40 -27.95 17.08
N ASN A 143 -6.73 -27.15 16.06
CA ASN A 143 -7.62 -27.53 14.97
C ASN A 143 -6.89 -27.85 13.65
N ASN A 144 -5.56 -27.88 13.65
CA ASN A 144 -4.74 -27.99 12.42
C ASN A 144 -5.08 -26.89 11.39
N GLU A 145 -5.34 -25.68 11.87
CA GLU A 145 -5.64 -24.52 11.04
C GLU A 145 -4.49 -23.50 11.13
N VAL A 146 -4.03 -23.00 9.98
CA VAL A 146 -2.91 -22.06 9.90
C VAL A 146 -3.32 -20.78 9.19
N ASP A 147 -2.84 -19.64 9.69
CA ASP A 147 -2.81 -18.39 8.93
C ASP A 147 -1.55 -18.36 8.06
N PRO A 148 -1.67 -18.49 6.73
CA PRO A 148 -0.52 -18.62 5.85
C PRO A 148 0.19 -17.28 5.60
N ARG A 149 -0.41 -16.13 5.94
CA ARG A 149 0.00 -14.81 5.44
C ARG A 149 1.47 -14.49 5.73
N LEU A 150 1.92 -14.68 6.96
CA LEU A 150 3.30 -14.38 7.35
C LEU A 150 4.31 -15.29 6.62
N LEU A 151 3.96 -16.56 6.43
CA LEU A 151 4.84 -17.54 5.79
C LEU A 151 5.03 -17.23 4.30
N PHE A 152 3.98 -16.80 3.60
CA PHE A 152 4.08 -16.34 2.21
C PHE A 152 4.87 -15.04 2.08
N LEU A 153 4.63 -14.05 2.97
CA LEU A 153 5.37 -12.80 2.98
C LEU A 153 6.86 -13.04 3.23
N ARG A 154 7.19 -13.90 4.20
CA ARG A 154 8.57 -14.29 4.53
C ARG A 154 9.24 -15.01 3.36
N ALA A 155 8.60 -16.02 2.75
CA ALA A 155 9.19 -16.73 1.61
C ALA A 155 9.49 -15.81 0.42
N THR A 156 8.57 -14.88 0.12
CA THR A 156 8.76 -13.89 -0.95
C THR A 156 9.86 -12.88 -0.63
N LEU A 157 9.92 -12.42 0.62
CA LEU A 157 10.96 -11.51 1.09
C LEU A 157 12.32 -12.20 1.05
N ASN A 158 12.44 -13.41 1.60
CA ASN A 158 13.66 -14.21 1.58
C ASN A 158 14.18 -14.44 0.17
N PHE A 159 13.31 -14.80 -0.78
CA PHE A 159 13.72 -14.97 -2.18
C PHE A 159 14.35 -13.69 -2.73
N THR A 160 13.72 -12.54 -2.45
CA THR A 160 14.22 -11.24 -2.89
C THR A 160 15.53 -10.87 -2.19
N THR A 161 15.65 -11.09 -0.89
CA THR A 161 16.85 -10.74 -0.13
C THR A 161 18.02 -11.69 -0.39
N LEU A 162 17.77 -12.96 -0.70
CA LEU A 162 18.78 -13.89 -1.17
C LEU A 162 19.31 -13.46 -2.53
N LEU A 163 18.40 -13.12 -3.46
CA LEU A 163 18.78 -12.69 -4.81
C LEU A 163 19.57 -11.38 -4.81
N CYS A 164 19.20 -10.42 -3.95
CA CYS A 164 19.80 -9.09 -3.93
C CYS A 164 20.95 -8.92 -2.95
N TYR A 165 20.92 -9.62 -1.82
CA TYR A 165 21.80 -9.37 -0.67
C TYR A 165 22.42 -10.64 -0.09
N ALA A 166 22.12 -11.82 -0.64
CA ALA A 166 22.50 -13.11 -0.05
C ALA A 166 22.11 -13.23 1.44
N ALA A 167 20.99 -12.62 1.83
CA ALA A 167 20.49 -12.59 3.19
C ALA A 167 19.12 -13.25 3.29
N ARG A 168 18.82 -13.86 4.44
CA ARG A 168 17.61 -14.65 4.68
C ARG A 168 17.19 -14.57 6.14
N PHE A 169 15.87 -14.67 6.37
CA PHE A 169 15.28 -14.81 7.71
C PHE A 169 14.89 -16.27 7.95
N ASP A 170 15.43 -16.86 9.02
CA ASP A 170 15.19 -18.24 9.45
C ASP A 170 14.01 -18.38 10.42
N ASP A 171 13.84 -17.40 11.29
CA ASP A 171 12.78 -17.37 12.28
C ASP A 171 11.64 -16.45 11.82
N PRO A 172 10.37 -16.91 11.77
CA PRO A 172 9.22 -16.01 11.59
C PRO A 172 9.10 -14.92 12.66
N ALA A 173 9.67 -15.14 13.85
CA ALA A 173 9.66 -14.20 14.97
C ALA A 173 10.88 -13.25 14.97
N ASP A 174 11.71 -13.27 13.93
CA ASP A 174 12.87 -12.39 13.80
C ASP A 174 12.46 -10.90 13.91
N PRO A 175 13.06 -10.13 14.84
CA PRO A 175 12.71 -8.71 15.04
C PRO A 175 12.95 -7.83 13.80
N LEU A 176 13.98 -8.11 13.02
CA LEU A 176 14.28 -7.37 11.79
C LEU A 176 13.26 -7.70 10.70
N LEU A 177 12.83 -8.97 10.59
CA LEU A 177 11.73 -9.34 9.71
C LEU A 177 10.45 -8.57 10.07
N ALA A 178 10.10 -8.55 11.37
CA ALA A 178 8.94 -7.82 11.86
C ALA A 178 9.02 -6.31 11.56
N ASP A 179 10.19 -5.69 11.76
CA ASP A 179 10.43 -4.28 11.45
C ASP A 179 10.32 -3.99 9.95
N ILE A 180 10.87 -4.86 9.09
CA ILE A 180 10.77 -4.72 7.63
C ILE A 180 9.32 -4.77 7.17
N LEU A 181 8.55 -5.76 7.64
CA LEU A 181 7.14 -5.92 7.26
C LEU A 181 6.28 -4.76 7.76
N THR A 182 6.52 -4.30 9.01
CA THR A 182 5.82 -3.15 9.60
C THR A 182 6.15 -1.86 8.84
N THR A 183 7.43 -1.63 8.55
CA THR A 183 7.89 -0.47 7.78
C THR A 183 7.30 -0.49 6.37
N ALA A 184 7.29 -1.65 5.71
CA ALA A 184 6.71 -1.79 4.37
C ALA A 184 5.20 -1.48 4.37
N HIS A 185 4.46 -1.96 5.36
CA HIS A 185 3.04 -1.65 5.52
C HIS A 185 2.81 -0.15 5.79
N ALA A 186 3.54 0.43 6.74
CA ALA A 186 3.44 1.86 7.06
C ALA A 186 3.73 2.73 5.83
N VAL A 187 4.79 2.41 5.08
CA VAL A 187 5.12 3.08 3.82
C VAL A 187 3.98 2.93 2.79
N SER A 188 3.34 1.76 2.71
CA SER A 188 2.15 1.57 1.85
C SER A 188 1.01 2.49 2.25
N THR A 189 0.77 2.71 3.55
CA THR A 189 -0.24 3.64 4.06
C THR A 189 0.11 5.12 3.85
N PHE A 190 1.38 5.49 3.69
CA PHE A 190 1.76 6.83 3.22
C PHE A 190 1.63 7.01 1.72
N ARG A 191 1.70 5.91 0.95
CA ARG A 191 1.43 5.90 -0.49
C ARG A 191 -0.06 5.81 -0.79
N SER A 192 -0.85 5.40 0.20
CA SER A 192 -2.30 5.44 0.16
C SER A 192 -2.73 6.86 -0.13
N THR A 193 -3.36 6.99 -1.28
CA THR A 193 -3.98 8.19 -1.77
C THR A 193 -5.34 8.48 -1.10
N ALA A 194 -5.73 7.62 -0.17
CA ALA A 194 -7.06 7.49 0.41
C ALA A 194 -7.17 7.80 1.89
N GLY A 195 -6.11 7.41 2.61
CA GLY A 195 -6.11 7.31 4.05
C GLY A 195 -5.73 8.62 4.74
N ASN A 196 -5.48 9.70 4.01
CA ASN A 196 -4.78 10.85 4.54
C ASN A 196 -5.43 12.21 4.23
N ASP A 197 -6.28 12.66 5.16
CA ASP A 197 -6.90 13.99 5.08
C ASP A 197 -5.89 15.14 4.99
N HIS A 198 -4.67 14.95 5.52
CA HIS A 198 -3.60 15.96 5.49
C HIS A 198 -3.01 16.18 4.09
N ASP A 199 -3.21 15.24 3.15
CA ASP A 199 -2.69 15.39 1.80
C ASP A 199 -3.62 16.23 0.93
N HIS A 200 -4.93 16.19 1.23
CA HIS A 200 -5.94 17.01 0.55
C HIS A 200 -6.03 18.44 1.08
N VAL A 201 -5.83 18.63 2.38
CA VAL A 201 -6.04 19.92 3.04
C VAL A 201 -4.72 20.36 3.66
N PRO A 202 -3.94 21.21 2.97
CA PRO A 202 -2.62 21.62 3.44
C PRO A 202 -2.63 22.18 4.87
N LEU A 203 -3.70 22.88 5.26
CA LEU A 203 -3.88 23.42 6.60
C LEU A 203 -3.94 22.37 7.71
N LEU A 204 -4.48 21.18 7.44
CA LEU A 204 -4.55 20.10 8.44
C LEU A 204 -3.14 19.65 8.85
N ARG A 205 -2.10 19.90 8.05
CA ARG A 205 -0.68 19.59 8.37
C ARG A 205 -0.14 20.43 9.53
N HIS A 206 -0.74 21.58 9.81
CA HIS A 206 -0.31 22.49 10.86
C HIS A 206 -1.06 22.28 12.18
N LEU A 207 -2.18 21.55 12.17
CA LEU A 207 -2.95 21.29 13.38
C LEU A 207 -2.20 20.35 14.35
N PRO A 208 -2.39 20.50 15.68
CA PRO A 208 -1.79 19.61 16.67
C PRO A 208 -2.18 18.14 16.50
N SER A 209 -3.39 17.87 16.03
CA SER A 209 -3.89 16.52 15.71
C SER A 209 -3.04 15.78 14.66
N SER A 210 -2.29 16.51 13.82
CA SER A 210 -1.36 15.93 12.83
C SER A 210 -0.03 15.45 13.40
N ALA A 211 0.28 15.77 14.66
CA ALA A 211 1.61 15.57 15.23
C ALA A 211 2.07 14.09 15.28
N PRO A 212 1.23 13.10 15.59
CA PRO A 212 1.62 11.69 15.52
C PRO A 212 2.01 11.27 14.09
N ARG A 213 1.21 11.66 13.09
CA ARG A 213 1.46 11.33 11.69
C ARG A 213 2.71 12.02 11.14
N ARG A 214 2.96 13.29 11.49
CA ARG A 214 4.22 13.99 11.14
C ARG A 214 5.43 13.33 11.77
N ARG A 215 5.33 12.83 13.01
CA ARG A 215 6.40 12.06 13.66
C ARG A 215 6.69 10.76 12.91
N LEU A 216 5.64 10.00 12.56
CA LEU A 216 5.78 8.79 11.78
C LEU A 216 6.35 9.06 10.38
N ALA A 217 5.91 10.12 9.70
CA ALA A 217 6.45 10.51 8.40
C ALA A 217 7.94 10.89 8.47
N LYS A 218 8.37 11.58 9.53
CA LYS A 218 9.79 11.90 9.76
C LYS A 218 10.62 10.66 10.06
N ASP A 219 10.11 9.75 10.89
CA ASP A 219 10.79 8.48 11.20
C ASP A 219 10.91 7.61 9.95
N LEU A 220 9.84 7.47 9.16
CA LEU A 220 9.88 6.74 7.89
C LEU A 220 10.79 7.41 6.87
N ALA A 221 10.78 8.73 6.74
CA ALA A 221 11.67 9.44 5.81
C ALA A 221 13.15 9.31 6.21
N ALA A 222 13.47 9.19 7.50
CA ALA A 222 14.82 8.89 7.98
C ALA A 222 15.23 7.45 7.63
N ARG A 223 14.28 6.52 7.54
CA ARG A 223 14.51 5.10 7.25
C ARG A 223 14.48 4.77 5.76
N ARG A 224 13.63 5.42 4.98
CA ARG A 224 13.34 5.07 3.59
C ARG A 224 12.67 6.19 2.78
N ASP A 225 13.01 6.25 1.51
CA ASP A 225 12.35 7.16 0.57
C ASP A 225 10.93 6.70 0.19
N LEU A 226 10.02 7.68 0.14
CA LEU A 226 8.64 7.49 -0.33
C LEU A 226 8.60 7.54 -1.86
N LEU A 227 7.74 6.71 -2.45
CA LEU A 227 7.66 6.51 -3.90
C LEU A 227 6.57 7.42 -4.50
N PRO A 228 6.88 8.25 -5.51
CA PRO A 228 5.88 9.09 -6.15
C PRO A 228 5.05 8.32 -7.20
N PRO A 229 3.84 8.82 -7.50
CA PRO A 229 3.00 8.34 -8.60
C PRO A 229 3.62 8.64 -9.97
N ARG A 230 3.09 7.99 -11.02
CA ARG A 230 3.64 8.11 -12.39
C ARG A 230 3.27 9.44 -13.02
N ARG A 231 4.25 10.10 -13.63
CA ARG A 231 4.10 11.42 -14.27
C ARG A 231 4.47 11.37 -15.75
N THR A 232 3.74 12.08 -16.62
CA THR A 232 4.05 12.17 -18.04
C THR A 232 5.42 12.85 -18.24
N PHE A 233 6.32 12.17 -18.95
CA PHE A 233 7.69 12.66 -19.18
C PHE A 233 7.77 13.67 -20.34
N LYS A 234 6.84 13.57 -21.29
CA LYS A 234 6.69 14.45 -22.44
C LYS A 234 5.21 14.67 -22.73
N GLU A 235 4.90 15.70 -23.51
CA GLU A 235 3.57 15.88 -24.09
C GLU A 235 3.23 14.66 -24.96
N MET A 236 1.97 14.21 -24.89
CA MET A 236 1.45 13.11 -25.69
C MET A 236 -0.01 13.35 -26.08
N GLU A 237 -0.44 12.69 -27.15
CA GLU A 237 -1.83 12.66 -27.57
C GLU A 237 -2.43 11.29 -27.22
N TYR A 238 -3.62 11.29 -26.63
CA TYR A 238 -4.38 10.10 -26.28
C TYR A 238 -5.84 10.33 -26.67
N GLU A 239 -6.38 9.50 -27.58
CA GLU A 239 -7.77 9.61 -28.06
C GLU A 239 -8.17 11.03 -28.52
N GLY A 240 -7.26 11.74 -29.21
CA GLY A 240 -7.46 13.11 -29.67
C GLY A 240 -7.30 14.19 -28.59
N VAL A 241 -6.99 13.80 -27.35
CA VAL A 241 -6.74 14.70 -26.23
C VAL A 241 -5.24 14.90 -26.04
N ARG A 242 -4.82 16.17 -25.95
CA ARG A 242 -3.43 16.53 -25.69
C ARG A 242 -3.14 16.56 -24.19
N ILE A 243 -2.24 15.68 -23.74
CA ILE A 243 -1.80 15.56 -22.34
C ILE A 243 -0.42 16.22 -22.20
N PRO A 244 -0.29 17.33 -21.45
CA PRO A 244 0.98 18.00 -21.24
C PRO A 244 2.03 17.15 -20.51
N LYS A 245 3.29 17.56 -20.63
CA LYS A 245 4.36 17.07 -19.76
C LYS A 245 4.07 17.45 -18.32
N GLY A 246 4.30 16.53 -17.40
CA GLY A 246 4.21 16.80 -15.97
C GLY A 246 2.84 16.50 -15.35
N VAL A 247 1.93 15.86 -16.09
CA VAL A 247 0.64 15.40 -15.58
C VAL A 247 0.83 14.07 -14.85
N THR A 248 0.30 13.95 -13.63
CA THR A 248 0.26 12.65 -12.95
C THR A 248 -0.92 11.85 -13.48
N VAL A 249 -0.69 10.57 -13.80
CA VAL A 249 -1.71 9.66 -14.32
C VAL A 249 -1.88 8.49 -13.38
N TYR A 250 -3.12 8.22 -13.01
CA TYR A 250 -3.52 7.04 -12.25
C TYR A 250 -4.20 6.04 -13.15
N VAL A 251 -3.79 4.78 -13.01
CA VAL A 251 -4.43 3.65 -13.68
C VAL A 251 -5.09 2.83 -12.59
N ASN A 252 -6.41 2.78 -12.60
CA ASN A 252 -7.16 1.89 -11.73
C ASN A 252 -7.03 0.46 -12.27
N ALA A 253 -5.95 -0.22 -11.91
CA ALA A 253 -5.68 -1.57 -12.37
C ALA A 253 -6.79 -2.56 -11.96
N GLN A 254 -7.44 -2.34 -10.81
CA GLN A 254 -8.56 -3.18 -10.38
C GLN A 254 -9.77 -3.02 -11.32
N ALA A 255 -10.17 -1.78 -11.65
CA ALA A 255 -11.25 -1.55 -12.60
C ALA A 255 -10.91 -2.07 -13.99
N VAL A 256 -9.69 -1.80 -14.48
CA VAL A 256 -9.22 -2.28 -15.79
C VAL A 256 -9.25 -3.80 -15.86
N ASN A 257 -8.84 -4.51 -14.80
CA ASN A 257 -8.84 -5.98 -14.78
C ASN A 257 -10.23 -6.62 -14.65
N HIS A 258 -11.28 -5.83 -14.44
CA HIS A 258 -12.67 -6.30 -14.37
C HIS A 258 -13.59 -5.56 -15.35
N ASP A 259 -13.02 -4.97 -16.41
CA ASP A 259 -13.78 -4.29 -17.44
C ASP A 259 -14.54 -5.31 -18.31
N GLU A 260 -15.87 -5.27 -18.25
CA GLU A 260 -16.74 -6.15 -19.03
C GLU A 260 -16.62 -5.93 -20.55
N THR A 261 -16.18 -4.75 -21.00
CA THR A 261 -15.94 -4.51 -22.44
C THR A 261 -14.71 -5.26 -22.94
N ALA A 262 -13.73 -5.48 -22.06
CA ALA A 262 -12.51 -6.20 -22.36
C ALA A 262 -12.66 -7.71 -22.11
N TYR A 263 -13.28 -8.09 -20.99
CA TYR A 263 -13.34 -9.47 -20.52
C TYR A 263 -14.74 -10.10 -20.61
N GLY A 264 -15.77 -9.39 -21.06
CA GLY A 264 -17.14 -9.90 -21.13
C GLY A 264 -17.90 -9.82 -19.80
N PRO A 265 -19.18 -10.27 -19.78
CA PRO A 265 -20.10 -10.06 -18.65
C PRO A 265 -19.71 -10.82 -17.37
N ASP A 266 -18.72 -11.72 -17.44
CA ASP A 266 -18.19 -12.47 -16.32
C ASP A 266 -16.81 -11.99 -15.89
N ALA A 267 -16.44 -10.75 -16.21
CA ALA A 267 -15.17 -10.13 -15.82
C ALA A 267 -14.91 -10.20 -14.30
N HIS A 268 -15.99 -10.22 -13.50
CA HIS A 268 -15.98 -10.32 -12.04
C HIS A 268 -15.81 -11.75 -11.49
N VAL A 269 -15.80 -12.76 -12.35
CA VAL A 269 -15.74 -14.18 -11.97
C VAL A 269 -14.32 -14.72 -12.15
N PHE A 270 -13.81 -15.40 -11.13
CA PHE A 270 -12.55 -16.14 -11.24
C PHE A 270 -12.71 -17.37 -12.14
N ARG A 271 -12.37 -17.22 -13.42
CA ARG A 271 -12.39 -18.28 -14.44
C ARG A 271 -11.02 -18.43 -15.12
N PRO A 272 -10.11 -19.27 -14.59
CA PRO A 272 -8.78 -19.49 -15.17
C PRO A 272 -8.80 -19.95 -16.64
N GLU A 273 -9.82 -20.69 -17.05
CA GLU A 273 -10.00 -21.24 -18.39
C GLU A 273 -10.06 -20.15 -19.47
N ARG A 274 -10.42 -18.91 -19.10
CA ARG A 274 -10.40 -17.74 -20.00
C ARG A 274 -9.05 -17.53 -20.69
N TRP A 275 -7.97 -17.87 -20.00
CA TRP A 275 -6.61 -17.68 -20.49
C TRP A 275 -6.09 -18.84 -21.34
N LEU A 276 -6.88 -19.92 -21.44
CA LEU A 276 -6.57 -21.08 -22.29
C LEU A 276 -7.14 -20.91 -23.70
N ASP A 277 -8.01 -19.93 -23.93
CA ASP A 277 -8.59 -19.64 -25.22
C ASP A 277 -7.51 -19.13 -26.21
N PRO A 278 -7.20 -19.90 -27.28
CA PRO A 278 -6.20 -19.50 -28.27
C PRO A 278 -6.59 -18.22 -29.02
N ASP A 279 -7.88 -17.90 -29.09
CA ASP A 279 -8.43 -16.72 -29.77
C ASP A 279 -8.57 -15.51 -28.85
N SER A 280 -8.17 -15.63 -27.57
CA SER A 280 -8.15 -14.52 -26.63
C SER A 280 -7.32 -13.36 -27.17
N LYS A 281 -7.91 -12.16 -27.17
CA LYS A 281 -7.24 -10.90 -27.52
C LYS A 281 -6.05 -10.61 -26.60
N PHE A 282 -6.07 -11.14 -25.38
CA PHE A 282 -5.05 -10.91 -24.37
C PHE A 282 -4.19 -12.17 -24.21
N LYS A 283 -3.05 -12.19 -24.90
CA LYS A 283 -2.06 -13.26 -24.73
C LYS A 283 -1.21 -12.99 -23.50
N VAL A 284 -1.30 -13.87 -22.51
CA VAL A 284 -0.46 -13.81 -21.31
C VAL A 284 0.97 -14.19 -21.71
N PRO A 285 1.97 -13.29 -21.57
CA PRO A 285 3.35 -13.63 -21.89
C PRO A 285 3.86 -14.71 -20.93
N ALA A 286 4.79 -15.54 -21.39
CA ALA A 286 5.36 -16.61 -20.59
C ALA A 286 5.91 -16.04 -19.25
N PRO A 287 5.50 -16.60 -18.10
CA PRO A 287 5.63 -15.96 -16.80
C PRO A 287 7.02 -16.18 -16.18
N TYR A 288 8.11 -15.98 -16.93
CA TYR A 288 9.46 -16.27 -16.45
C TYR A 288 9.77 -15.51 -15.15
N HIS A 289 9.27 -14.27 -15.01
CA HIS A 289 9.41 -13.46 -13.80
C HIS A 289 8.59 -13.95 -12.59
N TYR A 290 7.60 -14.82 -12.81
CA TYR A 290 6.72 -15.39 -11.77
C TYR A 290 7.04 -16.87 -11.48
N SER A 291 8.22 -17.34 -11.87
CA SER A 291 8.65 -18.73 -11.68
C SER A 291 8.60 -19.18 -10.21
N ILE A 292 8.87 -18.27 -9.27
CA ILE A 292 8.71 -18.55 -7.83
C ILE A 292 7.25 -18.82 -7.46
N LEU A 293 6.32 -17.95 -7.86
CA LEU A 293 4.89 -18.11 -7.55
C LEU A 293 4.36 -19.41 -8.14
N TYR A 294 4.70 -19.68 -9.41
CA TYR A 294 4.30 -20.92 -10.07
C TYR A 294 4.80 -22.16 -9.31
N THR A 295 6.08 -22.17 -8.94
CA THR A 295 6.67 -23.29 -8.19
C THR A 295 6.04 -23.44 -6.79
N MET A 296 5.78 -22.33 -6.10
CA MET A 296 5.07 -22.33 -4.81
C MET A 296 3.70 -22.97 -4.97
N PHE A 297 2.87 -22.49 -5.89
CA PHE A 297 1.52 -23.02 -6.09
C PHE A 297 1.54 -24.49 -6.49
N VAL A 298 2.39 -24.89 -7.44
CA VAL A 298 2.47 -26.30 -7.88
C VAL A 298 2.86 -27.21 -6.72
N ARG A 299 3.90 -26.89 -5.95
CA ARG A 299 4.31 -27.73 -4.81
C ARG A 299 3.21 -27.78 -3.74
N LEU A 300 2.56 -26.66 -3.45
CA LEU A 300 1.46 -26.62 -2.49
C LEU A 300 0.26 -27.45 -2.95
N ILE A 301 -0.13 -27.37 -4.23
CA ILE A 301 -1.25 -28.14 -4.79
C ILE A 301 -0.93 -29.64 -4.82
N ILE A 302 0.31 -30.02 -5.13
CA ILE A 302 0.72 -31.43 -5.16
C ILE A 302 0.74 -32.02 -3.75
N HIS A 303 1.21 -31.28 -2.74
CA HIS A 303 1.33 -31.80 -1.38
C HIS A 303 0.04 -31.70 -0.57
N PHE A 304 -0.77 -30.66 -0.80
CA PHE A 304 -1.91 -30.35 0.05
C PHE A 304 -3.20 -30.14 -0.73
N LYS A 305 -4.30 -30.54 -0.09
CA LYS A 305 -5.64 -30.04 -0.34
C LYS A 305 -5.94 -29.00 0.74
N PHE A 306 -6.26 -27.78 0.30
CA PHE A 306 -6.59 -26.67 1.18
C PHE A 306 -8.09 -26.65 1.43
N THR A 307 -8.48 -26.54 2.70
CA THR A 307 -9.87 -26.36 3.11
C THR A 307 -9.97 -25.06 3.91
N ALA A 308 -10.96 -24.21 3.61
CA ALA A 308 -11.19 -22.97 4.36
C ALA A 308 -11.58 -23.27 5.82
N SER A 309 -11.05 -22.50 6.76
CA SER A 309 -11.54 -22.51 8.15
C SER A 309 -13.01 -22.11 8.20
N LYS A 310 -13.78 -22.75 9.08
CA LYS A 310 -15.18 -22.36 9.33
C LYS A 310 -15.29 -21.07 10.15
N GLU A 311 -14.32 -20.82 11.02
CA GLU A 311 -14.31 -19.67 11.92
C GLU A 311 -13.68 -18.43 11.28
N ALA A 312 -12.68 -18.62 10.42
CA ALA A 312 -11.98 -17.54 9.73
C ALA A 312 -11.72 -17.87 8.25
N PRO A 313 -12.77 -17.99 7.42
CA PRO A 313 -12.63 -18.31 6.00
C PRO A 313 -11.92 -17.18 5.23
N PRO A 314 -11.23 -17.49 4.12
CA PRO A 314 -10.69 -16.48 3.23
C PRO A 314 -11.82 -15.70 2.55
N THR A 315 -11.64 -14.39 2.41
CA THR A 315 -12.52 -13.55 1.57
C THR A 315 -12.09 -13.71 0.11
N THR A 316 -12.99 -14.22 -0.73
CA THR A 316 -12.75 -14.47 -2.18
C THR A 316 -13.24 -13.34 -3.08
N ASP A 317 -13.99 -12.40 -2.53
CA ASP A 317 -14.48 -11.24 -3.26
C ASP A 317 -13.33 -10.28 -3.62
N TYR A 318 -13.23 -9.91 -4.90
CA TYR A 318 -12.11 -9.12 -5.43
C TYR A 318 -12.10 -7.66 -4.98
N ILE A 319 -13.15 -7.17 -4.30
CA ILE A 319 -13.22 -5.83 -3.69
C ILE A 319 -12.94 -5.92 -2.19
N ASP A 320 -13.55 -6.89 -1.53
CA ASP A 320 -13.62 -6.98 -0.08
C ASP A 320 -12.46 -7.74 0.56
N PHE A 321 -11.64 -8.43 -0.22
CA PHE A 321 -10.53 -9.22 0.31
C PHE A 321 -9.41 -8.39 0.92
N ASN A 322 -9.26 -7.12 0.52
CA ASN A 322 -8.20 -6.25 1.02
C ASN A 322 -8.45 -5.86 2.48
N GLU A 323 -7.45 -6.02 3.34
CA GLU A 323 -7.47 -5.66 4.77
C GLU A 323 -7.70 -4.15 4.94
N ASN A 324 -7.09 -3.35 4.07
CA ASN A 324 -7.27 -1.92 4.03
C ASN A 324 -7.52 -1.45 2.60
N ARG A 325 -8.80 -1.19 2.26
CA ARG A 325 -9.22 -0.72 0.92
C ARG A 325 -8.56 0.59 0.48
N LYS A 326 -7.96 1.31 1.42
CA LYS A 326 -7.28 2.58 1.19
C LYS A 326 -5.83 2.40 0.77
N ASP A 327 -5.19 1.27 1.05
CA ASP A 327 -3.75 1.11 0.79
C ASP A 327 -3.43 0.98 -0.69
N ALA A 328 -2.28 1.54 -1.10
CA ALA A 328 -1.78 1.42 -2.47
C ALA A 328 -1.34 -0.01 -2.86
N SER A 329 -1.14 -0.87 -1.85
CA SER A 329 -0.84 -2.29 -2.01
C SER A 329 -1.99 -3.10 -1.43
N VAL A 330 -2.26 -4.26 -2.01
CA VAL A 330 -3.30 -5.14 -1.51
C VAL A 330 -2.72 -6.16 -0.55
N LEU A 331 -3.27 -6.23 0.67
CA LEU A 331 -2.93 -7.25 1.65
C LEU A 331 -4.22 -7.97 2.03
N PRO A 332 -4.34 -9.29 1.80
CA PRO A 332 -5.55 -10.01 2.17
C PRO A 332 -5.84 -9.89 3.67
N LYS A 333 -7.13 -9.75 4.01
CA LYS A 333 -7.64 -9.93 5.37
C LYS A 333 -7.12 -11.24 5.95
N ARG A 334 -6.91 -11.27 7.27
CA ARG A 334 -6.47 -12.49 7.97
C ARG A 334 -7.49 -13.61 7.77
N TYR A 335 -7.01 -14.78 7.40
CA TYR A 335 -7.81 -15.99 7.20
C TYR A 335 -7.03 -17.21 7.67
N ARG A 336 -7.74 -18.31 7.90
CA ARG A 336 -7.15 -19.61 8.24
C ARG A 336 -7.53 -20.67 7.23
N VAL A 337 -6.61 -21.60 7.02
CA VAL A 337 -6.80 -22.77 6.17
C VAL A 337 -6.37 -24.02 6.90
N LYS A 338 -7.05 -25.13 6.62
CA LYS A 338 -6.63 -26.48 6.99
C LYS A 338 -5.86 -27.09 5.82
N LEU A 339 -4.77 -27.79 6.15
CA LEU A 339 -3.92 -28.49 5.19
C LEU A 339 -4.16 -29.99 5.31
N GLU A 340 -4.76 -30.59 4.29
CA GLU A 340 -4.90 -32.04 4.18
C GLU A 340 -3.80 -32.56 3.24
N GLU A 341 -2.91 -33.41 3.75
CA GLU A 341 -1.89 -34.04 2.91
C GLU A 341 -2.54 -34.94 1.86
N ARG A 342 -2.07 -34.82 0.62
CA ARG A 342 -2.56 -35.65 -0.50
C ARG A 342 -1.89 -37.00 -0.56
N GLU A 343 -0.67 -37.09 -0.06
CA GLU A 343 0.17 -38.28 -0.03
C GLU A 343 0.54 -38.60 1.42
N PRO A 344 0.93 -39.86 1.73
CA PRO A 344 1.45 -40.21 3.04
C PRO A 344 2.61 -39.30 3.47
N ARG A 345 2.68 -39.02 4.78
CA ARG A 345 3.64 -38.09 5.40
C ARG A 345 5.08 -38.37 4.98
N GLU A 346 5.44 -39.64 4.85
CA GLU A 346 6.78 -40.10 4.51
C GLU A 346 7.20 -39.63 3.11
N VAL A 347 6.27 -39.53 2.16
CA VAL A 347 6.53 -39.03 0.80
C VAL A 347 6.89 -37.56 0.85
N LEU A 348 6.13 -36.77 1.62
CA LEU A 348 6.37 -35.36 1.82
C LEU A 348 7.72 -35.11 2.50
N GLU A 349 8.00 -35.81 3.59
CA GLU A 349 9.27 -35.71 4.32
C GLU A 349 10.47 -36.06 3.43
N ARG A 350 10.40 -37.15 2.66
CA ARG A 350 11.43 -37.53 1.69
C ARG A 350 11.68 -36.43 0.66
N ASN A 351 10.62 -35.82 0.12
CA ASN A 351 10.72 -34.75 -0.86
C ASN A 351 11.34 -33.47 -0.26
N LEU A 352 10.99 -33.14 0.99
CA LEU A 352 11.58 -32.02 1.73
C LEU A 352 13.06 -32.27 2.01
N GLU A 353 13.44 -33.49 2.39
CA GLU A 353 14.84 -33.85 2.66
C GLU A 353 15.69 -33.85 1.38
N GLN A 354 15.15 -34.36 0.26
CA GLN A 354 15.83 -34.28 -1.04
C GLN A 354 16.10 -32.83 -1.45
N SER A 355 15.09 -31.96 -1.31
CA SER A 355 15.21 -30.53 -1.61
C SER A 355 16.19 -29.82 -0.66
N LYS A 356 16.21 -30.19 0.63
CA LYS A 356 17.18 -29.69 1.60
C LYS A 356 18.60 -30.08 1.21
N ASN A 357 18.84 -31.33 0.82
CA ASN A 357 20.16 -31.79 0.39
C ASN A 357 20.62 -31.08 -0.89
N ALA A 358 19.72 -30.90 -1.87
CA ALA A 358 20.00 -30.20 -3.11
C ALA A 358 20.34 -28.70 -2.89
N THR A 359 19.77 -28.08 -1.86
CA THR A 359 19.94 -26.65 -1.56
C THR A 359 20.91 -26.35 -0.42
N SER A 360 21.55 -27.37 0.15
CA SER A 360 22.44 -27.26 1.32
C SER A 360 23.59 -26.27 1.12
N HIS A 361 24.17 -26.22 -0.09
CA HIS A 361 25.26 -25.31 -0.45
C HIS A 361 24.89 -23.81 -0.48
N LEU A 362 23.61 -23.47 -0.42
CA LEU A 362 23.12 -22.09 -0.48
C LEU A 362 22.99 -21.44 0.89
N VAL A 363 22.94 -22.24 1.94
CA VAL A 363 22.82 -21.78 3.32
C VAL A 363 24.20 -21.97 3.95
N LEU A 364 24.88 -20.85 4.26
CA LEU A 364 26.09 -20.91 5.06
C LEU A 364 25.72 -21.44 6.46
N ALA A 365 26.49 -22.42 6.94
CA ALA A 365 26.29 -23.08 8.23
C ALA A 365 26.35 -22.10 9.40
#